data_AF-A0A3M1MS91-F1
#
_entry.id   AF-A0A3M1MS91-F1
#
_cell.length_a   1.000
_cell.length_b   1.000
_cell.length_c   1.000
_cell.angle_alpha   90.00
_cell.angle_beta   90.00
_cell.angle_gamma   90.00
#
_symmetry.space_group_name_H-M   'P 1'
#
loop_
_entity.id
_entity.type
_entity.pdbx_description
1 polymer ?
#
loop_
_entity_poly.entity_id
_entity_poly.type
_entity_poly.pdbx_seq_one_letter_code
_entity_poly.pdbx_strand_id
1 'polypeptide(L)'
;MLKLLSLLGLATFVAMAWAISSNRKKFPWHTVLTGLGLQMLLGLLILKTAPGQAFFEGFQRAAEELLRFANEGTKFVFGPLADGDFLAGKWGPENSFIFVITVTGTIVLVAALSSLFYHYGILQALVRAMAWV
;
A
#
# COMPACT_ATOMS: atom_id res chain seq x y z
N MET A 1 25.83 12.41 -5.16
CA MET A 1 25.34 13.06 -3.93
C MET A 1 24.10 12.37 -3.36
N LEU A 2 23.02 12.17 -4.13
CA LEU A 2 21.77 11.54 -3.65
C LEU A 2 21.95 10.16 -2.99
N LYS A 3 22.77 9.26 -3.56
CA LYS A 3 23.02 7.92 -2.99
C LYS A 3 23.63 7.95 -1.59
N LEU A 4 24.56 8.89 -1.34
CA LEU A 4 25.18 9.09 -0.03
C LEU A 4 24.17 9.64 0.97
N LEU A 5 23.32 10.58 0.54
CA LEU A 5 22.26 11.13 1.39
C LEU A 5 21.24 10.04 1.77
N SER A 6 20.84 9.17 0.84
CA SER A 6 19.95 8.04 1.13
C SER A 6 20.58 7.05 2.12
N LEU A 7 21.87 6.76 1.98
CA LEU A 7 22.58 5.84 2.88
C LEU A 7 22.75 6.45 4.28
N LEU A 8 23.04 7.75 4.36
CA LEU A 8 23.05 8.49 5.63
C LEU A 8 21.67 8.50 6.27
N GLY A 9 20.60 8.76 5.51
CA GLY A 9 19.24 8.73 6.03
C GLY A 9 18.88 7.37 6.65
N LEU A 10 19.23 6.28 5.97
CA LEU A 10 19.03 4.93 6.49
C LEU A 10 19.81 4.68 7.79
N ALA A 11 21.08 5.11 7.84
CA ALA A 11 21.88 5.05 9.06
C ALA A 11 21.27 5.90 10.20
N THR A 12 20.74 7.09 9.89
CA THR A 12 20.07 7.96 10.86
C THR A 12 18.81 7.32 11.43
N PHE A 13 17.97 6.67 10.61
CA PHE A 13 16.79 5.97 11.12
C PHE A 13 17.15 4.82 12.06
N VAL A 14 18.19 4.04 11.72
CA VAL A 14 18.67 2.96 12.59
C VAL A 14 19.27 3.52 13.89
N ALA A 15 20.05 4.61 13.80
CA ALA A 15 20.62 5.27 14.98
C ALA A 15 19.53 5.85 15.90
N MET A 16 18.48 6.43 15.33
CA MET A 16 17.34 6.94 16.09
C MET A 16 16.56 5.81 16.77
N ALA A 17 16.31 4.71 16.07
CA ALA A 17 15.69 3.52 16.66
C ALA A 17 16.54 2.94 17.81
N TRP A 18 17.86 2.95 17.67
CA TRP A 18 18.78 2.55 18.74
C TRP A 18 18.76 3.53 19.92
N ALA A 19 18.71 4.85 19.67
CA ALA A 19 18.71 5.87 20.70
C ALA A 19 17.46 5.83 21.59
N ILE A 20 16.30 5.58 20.99
CA ILE A 20 14.99 5.47 21.66
C ILE A 20 14.80 4.08 22.32
N SER A 21 15.61 3.09 21.97
CA SER A 21 15.49 1.73 22.50
C SER A 21 15.63 1.66 24.02
N SER A 22 14.69 0.97 24.67
CA SER A 22 14.65 0.77 26.11
C SER A 22 15.87 0.00 26.65
N ASN A 23 16.50 -0.85 25.84
CA ASN A 23 17.71 -1.58 26.23
C ASN A 23 18.75 -1.59 25.11
N ARG A 24 19.55 -0.52 25.05
CA ARG A 24 20.59 -0.29 24.05
C ARG A 24 21.65 -1.40 23.97
N LYS A 25 21.85 -2.16 25.06
CA LYS A 25 22.82 -3.27 25.12
C LYS A 25 22.28 -4.56 24.48
N LYS A 26 20.95 -4.73 24.42
CA LYS A 26 20.28 -5.89 23.81
C LYS A 26 19.57 -5.53 22.50
N PHE A 27 20.06 -4.51 21.81
CA PHE A 27 19.47 -4.12 20.53
C PHE A 27 19.60 -5.28 19.52
N PRO A 28 18.49 -5.72 18.88
CA PRO A 28 18.48 -6.92 18.04
C PRO A 28 19.07 -6.64 16.65
N TRP A 29 20.39 -6.48 16.57
CA TRP A 29 21.11 -6.18 15.33
C TRP A 29 20.86 -7.19 14.22
N HIS A 30 20.71 -8.47 14.56
CA HIS A 30 20.38 -9.51 13.59
C HIS A 30 19.04 -9.22 12.89
N THR A 31 17.99 -8.92 13.64
CA THR A 31 16.66 -8.60 13.10
C THR A 31 16.68 -7.31 12.27
N VAL A 32 17.42 -6.30 12.71
CA VAL A 32 17.52 -5.04 11.96
C VAL A 32 18.26 -5.23 10.64
N LEU A 33 19.40 -5.93 10.65
CA LEU A 33 20.17 -6.15 9.42
C LEU A 33 19.45 -7.09 8.44
N THR A 34 18.79 -8.13 8.94
CA THR A 34 17.98 -9.03 8.09
C THR A 34 16.78 -8.31 7.49
N GLY A 35 16.06 -7.50 8.28
CA GLY A 35 14.95 -6.68 7.78
C GLY A 35 15.39 -5.65 6.74
N LEU A 36 16.49 -4.93 6.97
CA LEU A 36 17.07 -3.99 6.01
C LEU A 36 17.54 -4.70 4.73
N GLY A 37 18.16 -5.87 4.87
CA GLY A 37 18.57 -6.71 3.76
C GLY A 37 17.39 -7.14 2.90
N LEU A 38 16.32 -7.63 3.53
CA LEU A 38 15.08 -8.02 2.85
C LEU A 38 14.43 -6.82 2.15
N GLN A 39 14.34 -5.66 2.81
CA GLN A 39 13.79 -4.45 2.21
C GLN A 39 14.59 -3.99 0.98
N MET A 40 15.92 -4.00 1.07
CA MET A 40 16.80 -3.67 -0.05
C MET A 40 16.67 -4.68 -1.20
N LEU A 41 16.63 -5.97 -0.89
CA LEU A 41 16.48 -7.04 -1.87
C LEU A 41 15.16 -6.94 -2.62
N LEU A 42 14.04 -6.78 -1.90
CA LEU A 42 12.72 -6.60 -2.50
C LEU A 42 12.65 -5.32 -3.32
N GLY A 43 13.20 -4.21 -2.82
CA GLY A 43 13.27 -2.95 -3.56
C GLY A 43 14.07 -3.07 -4.86
N LEU A 44 15.21 -3.76 -4.83
CA LEU A 44 16.00 -4.02 -6.03
C LEU A 44 15.28 -4.96 -7.00
N LEU A 45 14.66 -6.02 -6.50
CA LEU A 45 13.92 -6.97 -7.33
C LEU A 45 12.76 -6.25 -8.05
N ILE A 46 11.94 -5.52 -7.32
CA ILE A 46 10.75 -4.85 -7.87
C ILE A 46 11.12 -3.66 -8.76
N LEU A 47 12.04 -2.79 -8.34
CA LEU A 47 12.30 -1.53 -9.05
C LEU A 47 13.37 -1.64 -10.14
N LYS A 48 14.30 -2.61 -10.07
CA LYS A 48 15.45 -2.69 -10.97
C LYS A 48 15.37 -3.82 -11.98
N THR A 49 14.56 -4.86 -11.73
CA THR A 49 14.43 -6.00 -12.64
C THR A 49 13.18 -5.91 -13.50
N ALA A 50 13.29 -6.22 -14.79
CA ALA A 50 12.16 -6.28 -15.72
C ALA A 50 11.02 -7.21 -15.25
N PRO A 51 11.28 -8.46 -14.77
CA PRO A 51 10.20 -9.30 -14.26
C PRO A 51 9.56 -8.74 -12.98
N GLY A 52 10.32 -8.09 -12.11
CA GLY A 52 9.79 -7.45 -10.90
C GLY A 52 8.87 -6.27 -11.19
N GLN A 53 9.26 -5.43 -12.16
CA GLN A 53 8.42 -4.32 -12.63
C GLN A 53 7.13 -4.85 -13.26
N ALA A 54 7.22 -5.83 -14.16
CA ALA A 54 6.04 -6.42 -14.81
C ALA A 54 5.07 -7.06 -13.80
N PHE A 55 5.61 -7.74 -12.78
CA PHE A 55 4.81 -8.29 -11.68
C PHE A 55 4.07 -7.19 -10.90
N PHE A 56 4.77 -6.12 -10.53
CA PHE A 56 4.18 -5.02 -9.78
C PHE A 56 3.15 -4.24 -10.60
N GLU A 57 3.39 -4.04 -11.90
CA GLU A 57 2.41 -3.48 -12.83
C GLU A 57 1.14 -4.33 -12.91
N GLY A 58 1.26 -5.66 -12.87
CA GLY A 58 0.11 -6.56 -12.78
C GLY A 58 -0.74 -6.32 -11.53
N PHE A 59 -0.09 -6.17 -10.36
CA PHE A 59 -0.77 -5.81 -9.12
C PHE A 59 -1.40 -4.42 -9.16
N GLN A 60 -0.71 -3.44 -9.76
CA GLN A 60 -1.24 -2.10 -9.94
C GLN A 60 -2.53 -2.12 -10.78
N ARG A 61 -2.54 -2.84 -11.91
CA ARG A 61 -3.73 -2.98 -12.75
C ARG A 61 -4.89 -3.64 -12.01
N ALA A 62 -4.62 -4.68 -11.22
CA ALA A 62 -5.63 -5.33 -10.40
C ALA A 62 -6.21 -4.36 -9.34
N ALA A 63 -5.36 -3.54 -8.72
CA ALA A 63 -5.82 -2.51 -7.79
C ALA A 63 -6.67 -1.45 -8.50
N GLU A 64 -6.24 -0.95 -9.65
CA GLU A 64 -7.01 -0.01 -10.47
C GLU A 64 -8.38 -0.58 -10.85
N GLU A 65 -8.46 -1.85 -11.20
CA GLU A 65 -9.71 -2.53 -11.52
C GLU A 65 -10.65 -2.64 -10.30
N LEU A 66 -10.10 -2.94 -9.12
CA LEU A 66 -10.86 -2.88 -7.86
C LEU A 66 -11.37 -1.47 -7.55
N LEU A 67 -10.57 -0.43 -7.80
CA LEU A 67 -11.02 0.96 -7.65
C LEU A 67 -12.16 1.29 -8.63
N ARG A 68 -12.12 0.76 -9.86
CA ARG A 68 -13.23 0.93 -10.82
C ARG A 68 -14.51 0.26 -10.31
N PHE A 69 -14.44 -0.96 -9.77
CA PHE A 69 -15.61 -1.61 -9.18
C PHE A 69 -16.14 -0.85 -7.96
N ALA A 70 -15.26 -0.29 -7.11
CA ALA A 70 -15.67 0.55 -6.00
C ALA A 70 -16.43 1.78 -6.48
N ASN A 71 -15.95 2.43 -7.54
CA ASN A 71 -16.59 3.61 -8.11
C ASN A 71 -17.98 3.31 -8.70
N GLU A 72 -18.14 2.16 -9.37
CA GLU A 72 -19.46 1.73 -9.85
C GLU A 72 -20.41 1.41 -8.67
N GLY A 73 -19.90 0.80 -7.60
CA GLY A 73 -20.66 0.57 -6.37
C GLY A 73 -21.11 1.86 -5.67
N THR A 74 -20.24 2.88 -5.61
CA THR A 74 -20.59 4.18 -5.02
C THR A 74 -21.58 4.94 -5.88
N LYS A 75 -21.47 4.88 -7.21
CA LYS A 75 -22.49 5.42 -8.13
C LYS A 75 -23.84 4.75 -7.95
N PHE A 76 -23.88 3.43 -7.73
CA PHE A 76 -25.12 2.73 -7.45
C PHE A 76 -25.79 3.20 -6.15
N VAL A 77 -25.02 3.41 -5.08
CA VAL A 77 -25.56 3.80 -3.77
C VAL A 77 -25.88 5.29 -3.67
N PHE A 78 -24.99 6.16 -4.16
CA PHE A 78 -25.04 7.61 -3.96
C PHE A 78 -25.44 8.38 -5.24
N GLY A 79 -25.59 7.70 -6.37
CA GLY A 79 -26.04 8.29 -7.62
C GLY A 79 -25.13 9.42 -8.10
N PRO A 80 -25.69 10.59 -8.49
CA PRO A 80 -24.93 11.70 -9.05
C PRO A 80 -23.88 12.31 -8.10
N LEU A 81 -23.95 12.04 -6.80
CA LEU A 81 -22.98 12.52 -5.81
C LEU A 81 -21.66 11.74 -5.85
N ALA A 82 -21.64 10.55 -6.45
CA ALA A 82 -20.44 9.75 -6.69
C ALA A 82 -19.97 9.84 -8.15
N ASP A 83 -20.67 10.60 -9.00
CA ASP A 83 -20.36 10.75 -10.41
C ASP A 83 -19.55 12.03 -10.64
N GLY A 84 -18.23 11.86 -10.82
CA GLY A 84 -17.34 12.98 -11.04
C GLY A 84 -17.59 13.76 -12.32
N ASP A 85 -18.11 13.10 -13.38
CA ASP A 85 -18.43 13.78 -14.64
C ASP A 85 -19.69 14.65 -14.47
N PHE A 86 -20.69 14.14 -13.74
CA PHE A 86 -21.88 14.91 -13.38
C PHE A 86 -21.54 16.12 -12.49
N LEU A 87 -20.69 15.92 -11.49
CA LEU A 87 -20.25 16.98 -10.58
C LEU A 87 -19.38 18.01 -11.32
N ALA A 88 -18.48 17.59 -12.21
CA ALA A 88 -17.66 18.48 -13.03
C ALA A 88 -18.53 19.40 -13.90
N GLY A 89 -19.57 18.86 -14.53
CA GLY A 89 -20.48 19.61 -15.38
C GLY A 89 -21.35 20.64 -14.63
N LYS A 90 -21.59 20.42 -13.33
CA LYS A 90 -22.42 21.32 -12.52
C LYS A 90 -21.61 22.29 -11.66
N TRP A 91 -20.54 21.82 -11.03
CA TRP A 91 -19.82 22.53 -9.96
C TRP A 91 -18.37 22.89 -10.39
N GLY A 92 -18.00 22.61 -11.64
CA GLY A 92 -16.68 22.84 -12.21
C GLY A 92 -15.75 21.64 -11.99
N PRO A 93 -14.73 21.46 -12.86
CA PRO A 93 -13.83 20.30 -12.80
C PRO A 93 -13.07 20.17 -11.47
N GLU A 94 -12.87 21.27 -10.74
CA GLU A 94 -12.22 21.28 -9.43
C GLU A 94 -13.07 20.67 -8.30
N ASN A 95 -14.40 20.63 -8.46
CA ASN A 95 -15.36 20.10 -7.48
C ASN A 95 -15.96 18.75 -7.89
N SER A 96 -15.30 18.05 -8.82
CA SER A 96 -15.74 16.76 -9.36
C SER A 96 -15.54 15.58 -8.39
N PHE A 97 -14.96 15.81 -7.21
CA PHE A 97 -14.58 14.74 -6.30
C PHE A 97 -15.09 15.00 -4.87
N ILE A 98 -16.04 14.16 -4.44
CA ILE A 98 -16.50 14.15 -3.04
C ILE A 98 -15.73 13.08 -2.27
N PHE A 99 -14.70 13.52 -1.56
CA PHE A 99 -13.79 12.65 -0.80
C PHE A 99 -14.52 11.62 0.07
N VAL A 100 -15.52 12.06 0.85
CA VAL A 100 -16.20 11.18 1.81
C VAL A 100 -16.98 10.06 1.14
N ILE A 101 -17.45 10.24 -0.10
CA ILE A 101 -18.22 9.23 -0.83
C ILE A 101 -17.28 8.26 -1.53
N THR A 102 -16.34 8.79 -2.31
CA THR A 102 -15.46 7.96 -3.15
C THR A 102 -14.44 7.17 -2.33
N VAL A 103 -13.79 7.80 -1.34
CA VAL A 103 -12.78 7.13 -0.51
C VAL A 103 -13.42 6.12 0.43
N THR A 104 -14.51 6.49 1.12
CA THR A 104 -15.20 5.57 2.03
C THR A 104 -15.78 4.38 1.28
N GLY A 105 -16.36 4.58 0.10
CA GLY A 105 -16.87 3.47 -0.73
C GLY A 105 -15.77 2.49 -1.14
N THR A 106 -14.58 3.01 -1.48
CA THR A 106 -13.41 2.17 -1.76
C THR A 106 -12.97 1.39 -0.53
N ILE A 107 -12.93 2.02 0.64
CA ILE A 107 -12.60 1.36 1.92
C ILE A 107 -13.61 0.23 2.22
N VAL A 108 -14.92 0.47 2.04
CA VAL A 108 -15.96 -0.54 2.28
C VAL A 108 -15.79 -1.74 1.35
N LEU A 109 -15.52 -1.52 0.06
CA LEU A 109 -15.27 -2.63 -0.88
C LEU A 109 -14.04 -3.44 -0.48
N VAL A 110 -12.92 -2.77 -0.19
CA VAL A 110 -11.67 -3.43 0.22
C VAL A 110 -11.86 -4.18 1.53
N ALA A 111 -12.61 -3.64 2.48
CA ALA A 111 -12.93 -4.31 3.75
C ALA A 111 -13.80 -5.56 3.54
N ALA A 112 -14.81 -5.48 2.67
CA ALA A 112 -15.66 -6.62 2.33
C ALA A 112 -14.86 -7.74 1.64
N LEU A 113 -14.01 -7.40 0.66
CA LEU A 113 -13.12 -8.35 0.00
C LEU A 113 -12.08 -8.95 0.96
N SER A 114 -11.52 -8.14 1.85
CA SER A 114 -10.60 -8.61 2.88
C SER A 114 -11.29 -9.61 3.80
N SER A 115 -12.51 -9.31 4.26
CA SER A 115 -13.33 -10.22 5.06
C SER A 115 -13.63 -11.52 4.31
N LEU A 116 -13.90 -11.46 3.01
CA LEU A 116 -14.13 -12.63 2.17
C LEU A 116 -12.87 -13.51 2.09
N PHE A 117 -11.70 -12.93 1.81
CA PHE A 117 -10.43 -13.66 1.77
C PHE A 117 -10.02 -14.22 3.12
N TYR A 118 -10.40 -13.56 4.22
CA TYR A 118 -10.24 -14.09 5.56
C TYR A 118 -11.17 -15.28 5.80
N HIS A 119 -12.43 -15.20 5.38
CA HIS A 119 -13.37 -16.32 5.52
C HIS A 119 -12.90 -17.57 4.75
N TYR A 120 -12.36 -17.40 3.54
CA TYR A 120 -11.85 -18.50 2.72
C TYR A 120 -10.44 -19.00 3.07
N GLY A 121 -9.76 -18.39 4.04
CA GLY A 121 -8.43 -18.85 4.44
C GLY A 121 -7.27 -18.33 3.56
N ILE A 122 -7.55 -17.58 2.49
CA ILE A 122 -6.54 -17.12 1.52
C ILE A 122 -5.57 -16.13 2.21
N LEU A 123 -6.11 -15.17 2.95
CA LEU A 123 -5.28 -14.18 3.63
C LEU A 123 -4.40 -14.84 4.69
N GLN A 124 -4.93 -15.86 5.39
CA GLN A 124 -4.18 -16.62 6.39
C GLN A 124 -3.04 -17.43 5.75
N ALA A 125 -3.27 -18.03 4.58
CA ALA A 125 -2.22 -18.75 3.85
C ALA A 125 -1.08 -17.80 3.46
N LEU A 126 -1.40 -16.61 2.93
CA LEU A 126 -0.40 -15.60 2.57
C LEU A 126 0.38 -15.09 3.79
N VAL A 127 -0.30 -14.76 4.89
CA VAL A 127 0.36 -14.29 6.11
C VAL A 127 1.29 -15.36 6.69
N ARG A 128 0.89 -16.63 6.67
CA ARG A 128 1.76 -17.73 7.14
C ARG A 128 3.01 -17.89 6.26
N ALA A 129 2.87 -17.75 4.94
CA ALA A 129 4.00 -17.80 4.03
C ALA A 129 4.98 -16.63 4.27
N MET A 130 4.46 -15.41 4.51
CA MET A 130 5.30 -14.25 4.83
C MET A 130 5.96 -14.35 6.20
N ALA A 131 5.26 -14.86 7.21
CA ALA A 131 5.79 -14.99 8.57
C ALA A 131 6.86 -16.08 8.73
N TRP A 132 6.97 -16.97 7.74
CA TRP A 132 8.01 -18.00 7.71
C TRP A 132 9.39 -17.45 7.31
N VAL A 133 9.43 -16.35 6.57
CA VAL A 133 10.64 -15.66 6.10
C VAL A 133 11.12 -14.66 7.15
#